data_AF-A0A4Y2MW03-F1
#
_entry.id   AF-A0A4Y2MW03-F1
#
_cell.length_a   1.000
_cell.length_b   1.000
_cell.length_c   1.000
_cell.angle_alpha   90.00
_cell.angle_beta   90.00
_cell.angle_gamma   90.00
#
_symmetry.space_group_name_H-M   'P 1'
#
loop_
_entity.id
_entity.type
_entity.pdbx_description
1 polymer ?
#
loop_
_entity_poly.entity_id
_entity_poly.type
_entity_poly.pdbx_seq_one_letter_code
_entity_poly.pdbx_strand_id
1 'polypeptide(L)'
;MENIFCEKTNYLIAMKLSIVEELVTIFPSPYLAAQNTHAIVVCTEWDEFLELDYKRIYDSMYKPAFVFDGRKMLPIENLQNIGFHVETIGVKTYRKQNRNVADCIM
;
A
#
# COMPACT_ATOMS: atom_id res chain seq x y z
N MET A 1 -9.53 -17.99 -23.90
CA MET A 1 -10.28 -18.25 -22.65
C MET A 1 -11.27 -17.11 -22.50
N GLU A 2 -12.31 -17.21 -23.30
CA GLU A 2 -13.45 -16.29 -23.33
C GLU A 2 -14.37 -16.59 -22.14
N ASN A 3 -15.09 -15.54 -21.73
CA ASN A 3 -16.24 -15.53 -20.84
C ASN A 3 -15.97 -15.70 -19.34
N ILE A 4 -16.17 -14.60 -18.60
CA ILE A 4 -16.96 -14.50 -17.36
C ILE A 4 -17.04 -13.00 -16.98
N PHE A 5 -18.11 -12.31 -17.42
CA PHE A 5 -19.05 -11.62 -16.53
C PHE A 5 -20.15 -10.90 -17.35
N CYS A 6 -21.25 -11.62 -17.49
CA CYS A 6 -22.64 -11.19 -17.30
C CYS A 6 -23.14 -9.83 -17.86
N GLU A 7 -24.10 -9.98 -18.76
CA GLU A 7 -25.08 -9.02 -19.27
C GLU A 7 -25.89 -8.23 -18.21
N LYS A 8 -26.37 -7.05 -18.66
CA LYS A 8 -27.63 -6.36 -18.29
C LYS A 8 -27.73 -5.68 -16.91
N THR A 9 -26.96 -4.61 -16.70
CA THR A 9 -27.28 -3.53 -15.74
C THR A 9 -26.78 -2.17 -16.27
N ASN A 10 -27.35 -1.74 -17.40
CA ASN A 10 -26.68 -0.86 -18.38
C ASN A 10 -26.70 0.67 -18.16
N TYR A 11 -27.00 1.20 -16.97
CA TYR A 11 -26.86 2.67 -16.74
C TYR A 11 -26.22 3.04 -15.41
N LEU A 12 -26.57 2.36 -14.32
CA LEU A 12 -25.93 2.58 -13.01
C LEU A 12 -24.47 2.10 -12.97
N ILE A 13 -24.14 1.05 -13.75
CA ILE A 13 -22.75 0.56 -13.88
C ILE A 13 -21.90 1.51 -14.72
N ALA A 14 -22.46 2.15 -15.74
CA ALA A 14 -21.73 3.09 -16.58
C ALA A 14 -21.30 4.36 -15.80
N MET A 15 -22.20 4.94 -14.99
CA MET A 15 -21.82 6.01 -14.05
C MET A 15 -20.77 5.54 -13.04
N LYS A 16 -20.88 4.30 -12.56
CA LYS A 16 -19.92 3.73 -11.60
C LYS A 16 -18.55 3.42 -12.21
N LEU A 17 -18.49 3.07 -13.50
CA LEU A 17 -17.25 2.86 -14.26
C LEU A 17 -16.49 4.17 -14.44
N SER A 18 -17.17 5.28 -14.76
CA SER A 18 -16.51 6.58 -14.92
C SER A 18 -15.78 7.04 -13.65
N ILE A 19 -16.35 6.75 -12.47
CA ILE A 19 -15.72 7.06 -11.17
C ILE A 19 -14.48 6.18 -10.95
N VAL A 20 -14.52 4.91 -11.36
CA VAL A 20 -13.35 4.02 -11.24
C VAL A 20 -12.22 4.51 -12.13
N GLU A 21 -12.52 4.89 -13.38
CA GLU A 21 -11.51 5.44 -14.31
C GLU A 21 -10.89 6.75 -13.82
N GLU A 22 -11.65 7.59 -13.11
CA GLU A 22 -11.14 8.84 -12.54
C GLU A 22 -10.29 8.64 -11.27
N LEU A 23 -10.63 7.65 -10.44
CA LEU A 23 -9.99 7.45 -9.13
C LEU A 23 -8.93 6.34 -9.11
N VAL A 24 -8.91 5.48 -10.13
CA VAL A 24 -8.01 4.33 -10.20
C VAL A 24 -7.08 4.50 -11.39
N THR A 25 -5.78 4.51 -11.09
CA THR A 25 -4.74 4.50 -12.11
C THR A 25 -3.96 3.18 -12.02
N ILE A 26 -3.77 2.53 -13.16
CA ILE A 26 -3.01 1.29 -13.27
C ILE A 26 -1.60 1.63 -13.72
N PHE A 27 -0.62 1.04 -13.04
CA PHE A 27 0.80 1.23 -13.36
C PHE A 27 1.43 -0.11 -13.80
N PRO A 28 2.38 -0.09 -14.76
CA PRO A 28 3.05 -1.30 -15.22
C PRO A 28 4.16 -1.77 -14.27
N SER A 29 4.45 -1.03 -13.20
CA SER A 29 5.53 -1.33 -12.26
C SER A 29 5.13 -0.96 -10.84
N PRO A 30 5.46 -1.80 -9.84
CA PRO A 30 5.18 -1.49 -8.43
C PRO A 30 5.91 -0.23 -7.95
N TYR A 31 7.08 0.09 -8.51
CA TYR A 31 7.83 1.30 -8.18
C TYR A 31 7.10 2.57 -8.61
N LEU A 32 6.46 2.55 -9.78
CA LEU A 32 5.66 3.68 -10.27
C LEU A 32 4.37 3.81 -9.47
N ALA A 33 3.73 2.68 -9.15
CA ALA A 33 2.51 2.66 -8.33
C ALA A 33 2.73 3.25 -6.92
N ALA A 34 3.92 3.07 -6.35
CA ALA A 34 4.24 3.56 -5.01
C ALA A 34 4.75 5.01 -4.98
N GLN A 35 5.18 5.58 -6.11
CA GLN A 35 5.74 6.92 -6.16
C GLN A 35 4.71 7.98 -5.74
N ASN A 36 5.12 8.95 -4.90
CA ASN A 36 4.27 10.04 -4.42
C ASN A 36 2.97 9.53 -3.75
N THR A 37 3.04 8.40 -3.04
CA THR A 37 1.92 7.86 -2.27
C THR A 37 2.18 7.95 -0.77
N HIS A 38 1.12 7.86 0.03
CA HIS A 38 1.21 7.80 1.49
C HIS A 38 1.29 6.36 2.02
N ALA A 39 0.67 5.41 1.31
CA ALA A 39 0.48 4.06 1.78
C ALA A 39 0.55 3.05 0.64
N ILE A 40 1.07 1.87 0.95
CA ILE A 40 1.02 0.68 0.10
C ILE A 40 0.13 -0.35 0.79
N VAL A 41 -0.72 -1.03 0.02
CA VAL A 41 -1.55 -2.14 0.51
C VAL A 41 -1.28 -3.37 -0.35
N VAL A 42 -0.80 -4.45 0.27
CA VAL A 42 -0.57 -5.73 -0.40
C VAL A 42 -1.83 -6.59 -0.30
N CYS A 43 -2.45 -6.83 -1.45
CA CYS A 43 -3.70 -7.59 -1.55
C CYS A 43 -3.50 -9.03 -2.07
N THR A 44 -2.32 -9.35 -2.60
CA THR A 44 -2.00 -10.63 -3.27
C THR A 44 -0.57 -11.07 -2.94
N GLU A 45 -0.35 -12.38 -2.86
CA GLU A 45 0.90 -13.01 -2.43
C GLU A 45 1.91 -13.31 -3.56
N TRP A 46 2.18 -12.33 -4.43
CA TRP A 46 3.17 -12.54 -5.48
C TRP A 46 4.60 -12.52 -4.93
N ASP A 47 5.39 -13.55 -5.23
CA ASP A 47 6.80 -13.67 -4.82
C ASP A 47 7.63 -12.44 -5.21
N GLU A 48 7.30 -11.77 -6.32
CA GLU A 48 7.93 -10.53 -6.77
C GLU A 48 8.00 -9.46 -5.67
N PHE A 49 6.98 -9.37 -4.82
CA PHE A 49 6.93 -8.36 -3.76
C PHE A 49 7.97 -8.60 -2.66
N LEU A 50 8.48 -9.81 -2.49
CA LEU A 50 9.55 -10.10 -1.51
C LEU A 50 10.91 -9.55 -1.97
N GLU A 51 11.11 -9.45 -3.28
CA GLU A 51 12.38 -9.08 -3.92
C GLU A 51 12.47 -7.59 -4.28
N LEU A 52 11.45 -6.78 -3.94
CA LEU A 52 11.44 -5.36 -4.25
C LEU A 52 12.46 -4.56 -3.40
N ASP A 53 13.04 -3.52 -4.01
CA ASP A 53 13.85 -2.55 -3.30
C ASP A 53 12.94 -1.57 -2.52
N TYR A 54 12.58 -1.98 -1.30
CA TYR A 54 11.75 -1.19 -0.40
C TYR A 54 12.41 0.11 0.06
N LYS A 55 13.73 0.24 -0.01
CA LYS A 55 14.41 1.49 0.32
C LYS A 55 14.17 2.53 -0.78
N ARG A 56 14.33 2.13 -2.03
CA ARG A 56 13.96 2.95 -3.19
C ARG A 56 12.49 3.36 -3.17
N ILE A 57 11.61 2.40 -2.86
CA ILE A 57 10.17 2.68 -2.73
C ILE A 57 9.93 3.72 -1.63
N TYR A 58 10.48 3.49 -0.43
CA TYR A 58 10.35 4.41 0.70
C TYR A 58 10.79 5.82 0.33
N ASP A 59 11.96 5.99 -0.28
CA ASP A 59 12.51 7.29 -0.60
C ASP A 59 11.63 8.07 -1.61
N SER A 60 10.81 7.38 -2.41
CA SER A 60 9.88 7.97 -3.38
C SER A 60 8.48 8.30 -2.84
N MET A 61 8.14 7.85 -1.63
CA MET A 61 6.83 8.06 -1.00
C MET A 61 6.77 9.33 -0.16
N TYR A 62 5.57 9.82 0.12
CA TYR A 62 5.35 10.85 1.15
C TYR A 62 5.65 10.31 2.56
N LYS A 63 5.84 11.21 3.53
CA LYS A 63 6.16 10.87 4.91
C LYS A 63 5.10 11.40 5.87
N PRO A 64 4.66 10.62 6.87
CA PRO A 64 5.06 9.24 7.15
C PRO A 64 4.55 8.24 6.09
N ALA A 65 5.36 7.21 5.77
CA ALA A 65 5.01 6.19 4.78
C ALA A 65 4.48 4.93 5.46
N PHE A 66 3.37 4.38 4.96
CA PHE A 66 2.69 3.20 5.53
C PHE A 66 2.76 1.98 4.60
N VAL A 67 2.86 0.79 5.18
CA VAL A 67 2.70 -0.49 4.49
C VAL A 67 1.68 -1.33 5.25
N PHE A 68 0.61 -1.70 4.57
CA PHE A 68 -0.40 -2.63 5.06
C PHE A 68 -0.24 -3.96 4.34
N ASP A 69 0.24 -4.97 5.06
CA ASP A 69 0.40 -6.31 4.52
C ASP A 69 -0.81 -7.19 4.90
N GLY A 70 -1.70 -7.38 3.92
CA GLY A 70 -2.88 -8.23 4.05
C GLY A 70 -2.62 -9.73 3.89
N ARG A 71 -1.40 -10.13 3.48
CA ARG A 71 -1.03 -11.54 3.22
C ARG A 71 0.01 -12.09 4.19
N LYS A 72 0.59 -11.22 5.03
CA LYS A 72 1.59 -11.57 6.06
C LYS A 72 2.78 -12.31 5.43
N MET A 73 3.43 -11.65 4.47
CA MET A 73 4.58 -12.18 3.75
C MET A 73 5.80 -11.24 3.77
N LEU A 74 5.60 -9.94 3.95
CA LEU A 74 6.70 -8.97 3.90
C LEU A 74 7.55 -9.00 5.17
N PRO A 75 8.87 -8.74 5.08
CA PRO A 75 9.77 -8.75 6.24
C PRO A 75 9.58 -7.48 7.10
N ILE A 76 8.70 -7.59 8.11
CA ILE A 76 8.28 -6.48 8.99
C ILE A 76 9.48 -5.71 9.58
N GLU A 77 10.47 -6.42 10.13
CA GLU A 77 11.63 -5.79 10.78
C GLU A 77 12.45 -4.95 9.79
N ASN A 78 12.68 -5.48 8.58
CA ASN A 78 13.42 -4.77 7.53
C ASN A 78 12.68 -3.48 7.11
N LEU A 79 11.36 -3.58 6.90
CA LEU A 79 10.53 -2.42 6.54
C LEU A 79 10.51 -1.36 7.65
N GLN A 80 10.40 -1.77 8.91
CA GLN A 80 10.45 -0.85 10.05
C GLN A 80 11.82 -0.20 10.21
N ASN A 81 12.91 -0.92 9.93
CA ASN A 81 14.27 -0.37 9.97
C ASN A 81 14.50 0.67 8.85
N ILE A 82 13.87 0.50 7.68
CA ILE A 82 13.86 1.52 6.62
C ILE A 82 13.11 2.78 7.07
N GLY A 83 12.06 2.62 7.88
CA GLY A 83 11.26 3.70 8.45
C GLY A 83 9.78 3.66 8.09
N PHE A 84 9.29 2.54 7.52
CA PHE A 84 7.86 2.35 7.28
C PHE A 84 7.08 2.16 8.58
N HIS A 85 5.85 2.68 8.58
CA HIS A 85 4.82 2.25 9.52
C HIS A 85 4.13 1.01 8.96
N VAL A 86 4.47 -0.15 9.52
CA VAL A 86 3.99 -1.45 9.03
C VAL A 86 2.81 -1.91 9.88
N GLU A 87 1.74 -2.34 9.23
CA GLU A 87 0.59 -3.02 9.82
C GLU A 87 0.37 -4.35 9.09
N THR A 88 0.19 -5.43 9.83
CA THR A 88 0.05 -6.78 9.26
C THR A 88 -1.01 -7.57 10.01
N ILE A 89 -1.80 -8.36 9.30
CA ILE A 89 -2.86 -9.17 9.90
C ILE A 89 -2.27 -10.18 10.90
N GLY A 90 -2.88 -10.25 12.09
CA GLY A 90 -2.51 -11.24 13.11
C GLY A 90 -1.16 -10.99 13.79
N VAL A 91 -0.57 -9.81 13.61
CA VAL A 91 0.68 -9.41 14.26
C VAL A 91 0.51 -8.03 14.89
N LYS A 92 0.86 -7.91 16.17
CA LYS A 92 0.95 -6.60 16.82
C LYS A 92 2.28 -5.95 16.41
N THR A 93 2.22 -4.94 15.55
CA THR A 93 3.40 -4.15 15.19
C THR A 93 3.56 -2.98 16.17
N TYR A 94 4.80 -2.65 16.50
CA TYR A 94 5.12 -1.53 17.39
C TYR A 94 5.61 -0.34 16.55
N ARG A 95 5.00 0.83 16.76
CA ARG A 95 5.51 2.08 16.17
C ARG A 95 6.63 2.61 17.06
N LYS A 96 7.83 2.80 16.51
CA LYS A 96 8.87 3.62 17.13
C LYS A 96 8.36 5.06 17.16
N GLN A 97 7.68 5.42 18.24
CA GLN A 97 7.21 6.78 18.46
C GLN A 97 8.41 7.62 18.89
N ASN A 98 8.94 8.47 18.01
CA ASN A 98 9.72 9.63 18.45
C ASN A 98 8.74 10.68 19.02
N ARG A 99 8.06 10.33 20.11
CA ARG A 99 7.37 11.33 20.93
C ARG A 99 8.39 11.83 21.94
N ASN A 100 9.07 12.94 21.63
CA ASN A 100 9.50 13.84 22.69
C ASN A 100 8.21 14.41 23.31
N VAL A 101 7.65 13.68 24.28
CA VAL A 101 6.56 14.20 25.12
C VAL A 101 7.07 15.35 26.01
N ALA A 102 8.38 15.58 26.05
CA ALA A 102 9.05 16.59 26.86
C ALA A 102 8.89 18.03 26.37
N ASP A 103 8.48 18.28 25.11
CA ASP A 103 8.43 19.65 24.56
C ASP A 103 7.04 20.33 24.69
N CYS A 104 6.06 19.69 25.35
CA CYS A 104 4.71 20.25 25.56
C CYS A 104 4.37 20.58 27.02
N ILE A 105 5.33 20.51 27.96
CA ILE A 105 5.10 20.86 29.38
C ILE A 105 6.29 21.65 29.97
N MET A 106 6.80 22.64 29.25
CA MET A 106 7.58 23.74 29.85
C MET A 106 7.07 25.06 29.31
#